data_AF-A0A534XDB3-F1
#
_entry.id   AF-A0A534XDB3-F1
#
_cell.length_a   1.000
_cell.length_b   1.000
_cell.length_c   1.000
_cell.angle_alpha   90.00
_cell.angle_beta   90.00
_cell.angle_gamma   90.00
#
_symmetry.space_group_name_H-M   'P 1'
#
loop_
_entity.id
_entity.type
_entity.pdbx_description
1 polymer ?
#
loop_
_entity_poly.entity_id
_entity_poly.type
_entity_poly.pdbx_seq_one_letter_code
_entity_poly.pdbx_strand_id
1 'polypeptide(L)'
;MEEKLRQLLQDAFGEAAARDANVAIARARRGAAPRAPAADDAPGLRLYEIILTGFAAFASDLLPKLVYHLESIGAHLPDCRGVLIAAFVGERLHFVEAKAFIARACEILGVAPEELVRRHGTGERRTAAGSEPLLLPRPKG
;
A
#
# COMPACT_ATOMS: atom_id res chain seq x y z
N MET A 1 11.51 19.43 5.36
CA MET A 1 11.19 18.10 4.79
C MET A 1 12.22 17.76 3.74
N GLU A 2 12.81 16.55 3.84
CA GLU A 2 13.77 15.99 2.87
C GLU A 2 13.19 15.97 1.45
N GLU A 3 14.02 16.20 0.43
CA GLU A 3 13.59 16.28 -0.98
C GLU A 3 12.87 15.01 -1.44
N LYS A 4 13.42 13.83 -1.15
CA LYS A 4 12.81 12.56 -1.55
C LYS A 4 11.47 12.30 -0.87
N LEU A 5 11.29 12.76 0.37
CA LEU A 5 9.98 12.68 1.04
C LEU A 5 8.97 13.63 0.39
N ARG A 6 9.41 14.83 -0.04
CA ARG A 6 8.55 15.76 -0.78
C ARG A 6 8.09 15.16 -2.10
N GLN A 7 9.01 14.54 -2.84
CA GLN A 7 8.69 13.83 -4.08
C GLN A 7 7.72 12.68 -3.81
N LEU A 8 7.97 11.88 -2.77
CA LEU A 8 7.10 10.76 -2.37
C LEU A 8 5.65 11.19 -2.09
N LEU A 9 5.47 12.41 -1.60
CA LEU A 9 4.17 12.96 -1.19
C LEU A 9 3.57 13.95 -2.19
N GLN A 10 4.18 14.15 -3.35
CA GLN A 10 3.77 15.20 -4.29
C GLN A 10 2.33 15.03 -4.81
N ASP A 11 1.86 13.78 -4.87
CA ASP A 11 0.53 13.41 -5.36
C ASP A 11 -0.50 13.31 -4.21
N ALA A 12 -0.19 13.93 -3.05
CA ALA A 12 -1.12 14.03 -1.94
C ALA A 12 -2.36 14.84 -2.33
N PHE A 13 -3.54 14.25 -2.19
CA PHE A 13 -4.81 14.90 -2.52
C PHE A 13 -5.41 15.69 -1.35
N GLY A 14 -4.84 15.54 -0.16
CA GLY A 14 -5.30 16.22 1.04
C GLY A 14 -4.25 16.26 2.12
N GLU A 15 -4.32 17.28 2.96
CA GLU A 15 -3.40 17.45 4.07
C GLU A 15 -4.11 18.03 5.30
N ALA A 16 -3.59 17.72 6.49
CA ALA A 16 -4.07 18.23 7.76
C ALA A 16 -2.92 18.42 8.76
N ALA A 17 -3.17 19.13 9.85
CA ALA A 17 -2.26 19.11 10.99
C ALA A 17 -2.35 17.74 11.69
N ALA A 18 -1.22 17.23 12.17
CA ALA A 18 -1.15 15.93 12.84
C ALA A 18 -2.07 15.87 14.08
N ARG A 19 -2.21 16.99 14.81
CA ARG A 19 -3.15 17.11 15.94
C ARG A 19 -4.62 16.90 15.57
N ASP A 20 -4.97 17.11 14.29
CA ASP A 20 -6.33 16.97 13.77
C ASP A 20 -6.53 15.64 13.02
N ALA A 21 -5.57 14.70 13.11
CA ALA A 21 -5.50 13.48 12.32
C ALA A 21 -6.77 12.63 12.39
N ASN A 22 -7.33 12.40 13.58
CA ASN A 22 -8.53 11.58 13.74
C ASN A 22 -9.71 12.12 12.93
N VAL A 23 -9.91 13.44 12.94
CA VAL A 23 -10.99 14.11 12.20
C VAL A 23 -10.71 14.04 10.70
N ALA A 24 -9.47 14.30 10.29
CA ALA A 24 -9.06 14.27 8.89
C ALA A 24 -9.17 12.86 8.28
N ILE A 25 -8.73 11.83 9.00
CA ILE A 25 -8.84 10.41 8.60
C ILE A 25 -10.30 10.01 8.45
N ALA A 26 -11.14 10.35 9.43
CA ALA A 26 -12.56 10.05 9.36
C ALA A 26 -13.22 10.74 8.15
N ARG A 27 -12.79 11.96 7.80
CA ARG A 27 -13.25 12.67 6.61
C ARG A 27 -12.77 12.01 5.32
N ALA A 28 -11.49 11.66 5.22
CA ALA A 28 -10.91 11.00 4.05
C ALA A 28 -11.62 9.69 3.72
N ARG A 29 -11.92 8.87 4.75
CA ARG A 29 -12.68 7.62 4.59
C ARG A 29 -14.07 7.83 4.01
N ARG A 30 -14.75 8.93 4.36
CA ARG A 30 -16.09 9.27 3.84
C ARG A 30 -16.05 9.90 2.45
N GLY A 31 -15.01 10.71 2.17
CA GLY A 31 -14.89 11.48 0.92
C GLY A 31 -14.40 10.68 -0.28
N ALA A 32 -13.65 9.60 -0.07
CA ALA A 32 -13.11 8.74 -1.12
C ALA A 32 -13.96 7.47 -1.39
N ALA A 33 -15.11 7.32 -0.73
CA ALA A 33 -16.09 6.32 -1.12
C ALA A 33 -16.67 6.70 -2.51
N PRO A 34 -16.59 5.84 -3.54
CA PRO A 34 -17.30 6.10 -4.77
C PRO A 34 -18.80 6.15 -4.47
N ARG A 35 -19.51 7.15 -5.00
CA ARG A 35 -20.99 7.20 -5.07
C ARG A 35 -21.60 6.08 -5.96
N ALA A 36 -20.89 4.97 -6.17
CA ALA A 36 -21.43 3.82 -6.88
C ALA A 36 -22.21 2.94 -5.87
N PRO A 37 -23.36 2.38 -6.24
CA PRO A 37 -24.07 1.45 -5.39
C PRO A 37 -23.12 0.31 -5.04
N ALA A 38 -22.99 0.02 -3.76
CA ALA A 38 -22.18 -1.08 -3.28
C ALA A 38 -22.65 -2.36 -3.98
N ALA A 39 -21.82 -2.89 -4.87
CA ALA A 39 -21.78 -4.33 -5.04
C ALA A 39 -21.29 -4.87 -3.70
N ASP A 40 -22.01 -5.82 -3.12
CA ASP A 40 -21.78 -6.37 -1.76
C ASP A 40 -20.34 -6.90 -1.53
N ASP A 41 -19.52 -6.99 -2.58
CA ASP A 41 -18.14 -7.47 -2.56
C ASP A 41 -17.05 -6.38 -2.79
N ALA A 42 -17.40 -5.10 -2.89
CA ALA A 42 -16.39 -4.04 -3.04
C ALA A 42 -15.59 -3.89 -1.73
N PRO A 43 -14.25 -4.12 -1.73
CA PRO A 43 -13.44 -3.96 -0.53
C PRO A 43 -13.58 -2.53 -0.01
N GLY A 44 -14.12 -2.36 1.20
CA GLY A 44 -14.22 -1.06 1.84
C GLY A 44 -12.87 -0.36 1.85
N LEU A 45 -12.86 0.95 1.61
CA LEU A 45 -11.66 1.78 1.56
C LEU A 45 -10.82 1.62 2.84
N ARG A 46 -9.59 1.11 2.70
CA ARG A 46 -8.64 0.87 3.79
C ARG A 46 -7.65 2.03 3.86
N LEU A 47 -7.23 2.36 5.08
CA LEU A 47 -6.21 3.37 5.33
C LEU A 47 -5.00 2.69 5.97
N TYR A 48 -3.82 2.97 5.45
CA TYR A 48 -2.55 2.57 6.03
C TYR A 48 -1.83 3.80 6.58
N GLU A 49 -1.58 3.81 7.88
CA GLU A 49 -0.93 4.92 8.56
C GLU A 49 0.58 4.68 8.62
N ILE A 50 1.36 5.71 8.29
CA ILE A 50 2.82 5.62 8.23
C ILE A 50 3.45 6.92 8.75
N ILE A 51 4.52 6.81 9.53
CA ILE A 51 5.32 7.95 10.00
C ILE A 51 6.60 7.99 9.19
N LEU A 52 6.82 9.07 8.44
CA LEU A 52 8.00 9.26 7.61
C LEU A 52 8.98 10.22 8.30
N THR A 53 10.10 9.68 8.77
CA THR A 53 11.18 10.45 9.40
C THR A 53 12.32 10.77 8.42
N GLY A 54 12.45 9.99 7.34
CA GLY A 54 13.44 10.14 6.28
C GLY A 54 13.23 9.10 5.20
N PHE A 55 13.66 9.38 3.97
CA PHE A 55 13.44 8.44 2.86
C PHE A 55 14.23 7.14 3.02
N ALA A 56 15.45 7.20 3.56
CA ALA A 56 16.28 6.02 3.79
C ALA A 56 15.60 5.01 4.74
N ALA A 57 15.12 5.49 5.89
CA ALA A 57 14.40 4.67 6.88
C ALA A 57 13.06 4.15 6.31
N PHE A 58 12.36 4.97 5.53
CA PHE A 58 11.19 4.51 4.79
C PHE A 58 11.52 3.34 3.88
N ALA A 59 12.56 3.46 3.04
CA ALA A 59 12.93 2.46 2.06
C ALA A 59 13.41 1.15 2.70
N SER A 60 14.16 1.20 3.79
CA SER A 60 14.69 0.00 4.45
C SER A 60 13.66 -0.70 5.35
N ASP A 61 12.78 0.05 6.01
CA ASP A 61 12.00 -0.50 7.14
C ASP A 61 10.50 -0.50 6.88
N LEU A 62 9.96 0.58 6.30
CA LEU A 62 8.52 0.78 6.16
C LEU A 62 8.00 0.27 4.81
N LEU A 63 8.75 0.48 3.73
CA LEU A 63 8.39 0.00 2.40
C LEU A 63 8.22 -1.53 2.36
N PRO A 64 9.10 -2.36 2.95
CA PRO A 64 8.88 -3.80 3.01
C PRO A 64 7.57 -4.18 3.71
N LYS A 65 7.25 -3.52 4.82
CA LYS A 65 6.02 -3.77 5.60
C LYS A 65 4.77 -3.36 4.84
N LEU A 66 4.84 -2.23 4.13
CA LEU A 66 3.76 -1.75 3.28
C LEU A 66 3.49 -2.74 2.14
N VAL A 67 4.53 -3.19 1.43
CA VAL A 67 4.40 -4.17 0.35
C VAL A 67 3.82 -5.49 0.86
N TYR A 68 4.34 -6.00 1.98
CA TYR A 68 3.79 -7.20 2.62
C TYR A 68 2.32 -7.04 2.97
N HIS A 69 1.95 -5.90 3.58
CA HIS A 69 0.57 -5.61 3.97
C HIS A 69 -0.36 -5.53 2.76
N LEU A 70 0.04 -4.81 1.70
CA LEU A 70 -0.73 -4.68 0.47
C LEU A 70 -1.00 -6.06 -0.17
N GLU A 71 0.01 -6.92 -0.22
CA GLU A 71 -0.16 -8.29 -0.72
C GLU A 71 -1.08 -9.13 0.18
N SER A 72 -0.95 -9.04 1.51
CA SER A 72 -1.74 -9.86 2.45
C SER A 72 -3.22 -9.51 2.50
N ILE A 73 -3.58 -8.29 2.11
CA ILE A 73 -4.98 -7.85 2.02
C ILE A 73 -5.55 -7.92 0.60
N GLY A 74 -4.80 -8.45 -0.37
CA GLY A 74 -5.22 -8.53 -1.77
C GLY A 74 -5.17 -7.21 -2.55
N ALA A 75 -4.60 -6.16 -1.98
CA ALA A 75 -4.41 -4.85 -2.63
C ALA A 75 -3.10 -4.85 -3.44
N HIS A 76 -3.02 -5.74 -4.42
CA HIS A 76 -1.78 -6.05 -5.12
C HIS A 76 -1.17 -4.89 -5.90
N LEU A 77 0.16 -4.83 -5.92
CA LEU A 77 0.91 -3.92 -6.79
C LEU A 77 0.71 -4.32 -8.28
N PRO A 78 0.73 -3.35 -9.21
CA PRO A 78 0.90 -1.90 -8.99
C PRO A 78 -0.39 -1.16 -8.61
N ASP A 79 -1.56 -1.79 -8.73
CA ASP A 79 -2.85 -1.10 -8.64
C ASP A 79 -3.24 -0.67 -7.21
N CYS A 80 -2.82 -1.40 -6.18
CA CYS A 80 -3.05 -1.09 -4.76
C CYS A 80 -4.51 -0.71 -4.43
N ARG A 81 -5.49 -1.41 -5.04
CA ARG A 81 -6.89 -0.97 -5.07
C ARG A 81 -7.48 -0.85 -3.67
N GLY A 82 -8.22 0.25 -3.45
CA GLY A 82 -8.96 0.46 -2.21
C GLY A 82 -8.08 0.79 -1.00
N VAL A 83 -6.82 1.19 -1.19
CA VAL A 83 -5.91 1.58 -0.10
C VAL A 83 -5.46 3.04 -0.24
N LEU A 84 -5.60 3.79 0.85
CA LEU A 84 -5.06 5.13 1.03
C LEU A 84 -3.94 5.12 2.05
N ILE A 85 -2.92 5.94 1.83
CA ILE A 85 -1.81 6.16 2.75
C ILE A 85 -2.07 7.46 3.52
N ALA A 86 -2.04 7.37 4.85
CA ALA A 86 -2.00 8.48 5.77
C ALA A 86 -0.56 8.66 6.27
N ALA A 87 0.19 9.54 5.62
CA ALA A 87 1.61 9.76 5.87
C ALA A 87 1.82 10.96 6.80
N PHE A 88 2.35 10.70 7.99
CA PHE A 88 2.77 11.70 8.95
C PHE A 88 4.20 12.14 8.69
N VAL A 89 4.42 13.45 8.55
CA VAL A 89 5.76 14.07 8.42
C VAL A 89 5.84 15.28 9.35
N GLY A 90 6.53 15.11 10.48
CA GLY A 90 6.51 16.11 11.55
C GLY A 90 5.07 16.41 12.00
N GLU A 91 4.69 17.68 12.02
CA GLU A 91 3.36 18.15 12.46
C GLU A 91 2.27 18.06 11.38
N ARG A 92 2.53 17.39 10.26
CA ARG A 92 1.60 17.30 9.13
C ARG A 92 1.22 15.87 8.80
N LEU A 93 -0.02 15.70 8.38
CA LEU A 93 -0.59 14.48 7.83
C LEU A 93 -0.93 14.71 6.35
N HIS A 94 -0.46 13.82 5.48
CA HIS A 94 -0.71 13.82 4.04
C HIS A 94 -1.51 12.57 3.66
N PHE A 95 -2.51 12.72 2.78
CA PHE A 95 -3.28 11.61 2.24
C PHE A 95 -2.90 11.38 0.78
N VAL A 96 -2.49 10.16 0.46
CA VAL A 96 -2.05 9.76 -0.89
C VAL A 96 -2.71 8.44 -1.25
N GLU A 97 -3.09 8.26 -2.52
CA GLU A 97 -3.48 6.92 -2.99
C GLU A 97 -2.29 5.97 -2.95
N ALA A 98 -2.48 4.74 -2.47
CA ALA A 98 -1.39 3.76 -2.39
C ALA A 98 -0.74 3.49 -3.75
N LYS A 99 -1.53 3.51 -4.83
CA LYS A 99 -1.02 3.38 -6.20
C LYS A 99 0.01 4.47 -6.54
N ALA A 100 -0.35 5.74 -6.34
CA ALA A 100 0.52 6.87 -6.63
C ALA A 100 1.75 6.87 -5.71
N PHE A 101 1.56 6.56 -4.42
CA PHE A 101 2.63 6.49 -3.44
C PHE A 101 3.67 5.40 -3.78
N ILE A 102 3.22 4.20 -4.15
CA ILE A 102 4.12 3.10 -4.57
C ILE A 102 4.79 3.40 -5.90
N ALA A 103 4.06 3.93 -6.89
CA ALA A 103 4.65 4.31 -8.18
C ALA A 103 5.79 5.31 -7.99
N ARG A 104 5.59 6.34 -7.16
CA ARG A 104 6.62 7.32 -6.82
C ARG A 104 7.79 6.72 -6.07
N ALA A 105 7.56 5.80 -5.12
CA ALA A 105 8.63 5.09 -4.43
C ALA A 105 9.48 4.26 -5.41
N CYS A 106 8.84 3.54 -6.35
CA CYS A 106 9.49 2.80 -7.42
C CYS A 106 10.35 3.71 -8.32
N GLU A 107 9.81 4.86 -8.73
CA GLU A 107 10.54 5.85 -9.54
C GLU A 107 11.79 6.37 -8.83
N ILE A 108 11.68 6.76 -7.54
CA ILE A 108 12.82 7.27 -6.76
C ILE A 108 13.88 6.18 -6.54
N LEU A 109 13.47 4.93 -6.36
CA LEU A 109 14.35 3.79 -6.13
C LEU A 109 14.93 3.20 -7.43
N GLY A 110 14.37 3.53 -8.59
CA GLY A 110 14.74 2.94 -9.88
C GLY A 110 14.42 1.45 -9.96
N VAL A 111 13.32 1.00 -9.34
CA VAL A 111 12.90 -0.41 -9.34
C VAL A 111 11.48 -0.59 -9.84
N ALA A 112 11.20 -1.72 -10.47
CA ALA A 112 9.85 -2.08 -10.89
C ALA A 112 9.01 -2.57 -9.69
N PRO A 113 7.67 -2.40 -9.69
CA PRO A 113 6.79 -2.90 -8.63
C PRO A 113 6.93 -4.41 -8.36
N GLU A 114 7.18 -5.20 -9.41
CA GLU A 114 7.37 -6.66 -9.34
C GLU A 114 8.61 -7.01 -8.52
N GLU A 115 9.64 -6.17 -8.57
CA GLU A 115 10.85 -6.33 -7.76
C GLU A 115 10.54 -6.18 -6.26
N LEU A 116 9.70 -5.19 -5.91
CA LEU A 116 9.28 -4.98 -4.54
C LEU A 116 8.47 -6.18 -4.03
N VAL A 117 7.51 -6.67 -4.83
CA VAL A 117 6.72 -7.86 -4.50
C VAL A 117 7.62 -9.08 -4.34
N ARG A 118 8.60 -9.28 -5.22
CA ARG A 118 9.55 -10.40 -5.14
C ARG A 118 10.36 -10.39 -3.85
N ARG A 119 10.82 -9.21 -3.42
CA ARG A 119 11.65 -9.04 -2.22
C ARG A 119 10.85 -9.05 -0.92
N HIS A 120 9.63 -8.52 -0.94
CA HIS A 120 8.92 -8.13 0.30
C HIS A 120 7.45 -8.59 0.36
N GLY A 121 6.88 -9.15 -0.72
CA GLY A 121 5.53 -9.70 -0.71
C GLY A 121 5.38 -10.97 0.14
N THR A 122 4.15 -11.48 0.28
CA THR A 122 3.85 -12.69 1.09
C THR A 122 4.57 -13.95 0.60
N GLY A 123 4.98 -13.95 -0.67
CA GLY A 123 5.57 -15.11 -1.33
C GLY A 123 4.56 -16.10 -1.90
N GLU A 124 3.26 -15.92 -1.66
CA GLU A 124 2.19 -16.82 -2.11
C GLU A 124 2.08 -16.88 -3.65
N ARG A 125 2.41 -15.78 -4.34
CA ARG A 125 2.51 -15.75 -5.80
C ARG A 125 3.65 -16.62 -6.35
N ARG A 126 4.71 -16.88 -5.56
CA ARG A 126 5.81 -17.81 -5.95
C ARG A 126 5.37 -19.27 -5.86
N THR A 127 4.56 -19.61 -4.87
CA THR A 127 4.08 -20.99 -4.63
C THR A 127 2.90 -21.37 -5.53
N ALA A 128 2.09 -20.39 -5.97
CA ALA A 128 0.98 -20.65 -6.90
C ALA A 128 1.43 -21.11 -8.30
N ALA A 129 2.60 -20.66 -8.79
CA ALA A 129 3.15 -21.08 -10.09
C ALA A 129 3.94 -22.39 -10.06
N GLY A 130 4.20 -22.95 -8.86
CA GLY A 130 5.00 -24.17 -8.67
C GLY A 130 4.21 -25.37 -8.13
N SER A 131 2.88 -25.23 -7.98
CA SER A 131 2.04 -26.33 -7.53
C SER A 131 1.68 -27.22 -8.73
N GLU A 132 2.59 -28.11 -9.12
CA GLU A 132 2.16 -29.32 -9.83
C GLU A 132 1.05 -29.97 -8.97
N PRO A 133 -0.07 -30.41 -9.58
CA PRO A 133 -1.09 -31.10 -8.81
C PRO A 133 -0.45 -32.31 -8.14
N LEU A 134 -0.49 -32.36 -6.81
CA LEU A 134 -0.14 -33.55 -6.05
C LEU A 134 -1.06 -34.68 -6.51
N LEU A 135 -0.55 -35.53 -7.39
CA LEU A 135 -1.18 -36.78 -7.79
C LEU A 135 -1.25 -37.65 -6.53
N LEU A 136 -2.41 -37.61 -5.87
CA LEU A 136 -2.71 -38.52 -4.77
C LEU A 136 -2.58 -39.96 -5.30
N PRO A 137 -1.77 -40.83 -4.66
CA PRO A 137 -1.65 -42.22 -5.09
C PRO A 137 -3.01 -42.89 -4.99
N ARG A 138 -3.43 -43.57 -6.08
CA ARG A 138 -4.69 -44.31 -6.11
C ARG A 138 -4.69 -45.38 -5.00
N PRO A 139 -5.84 -45.60 -4.34
CA PRO A 139 -5.95 -46.66 -3.34
C PRO A 139 -5.68 -48.01 -4.00
N LYS A 140 -4.82 -48.81 -3.37
CA LYS A 140 -4.60 -50.21 -3.76
C LYS A 140 -5.87 -50.99 -3.42
N GLY A 141 -6.51 -51.56 -4.44
CA GLY A 141 -7.59 -52.52 -4.28
C GLY A 141 -7.11 -53.86 -3.75
#